data_AF-A0A838DXS8-F1
#
_entry.id   AF-A0A838DXS8-F1
#
_cell.length_a   1.000
_cell.length_b   1.000
_cell.length_c   1.000
_cell.angle_alpha   90.00
_cell.angle_beta   90.00
_cell.angle_gamma   90.00
#
_symmetry.space_group_name_H-M   'P 1'
#
loop_
_entity.id
_entity.type
_entity.pdbx_description
1 polymer ?
#
loop_
_entity_poly.entity_id
_entity_poly.type
_entity_poly.pdbx_seq_one_letter_code
_entity_poly.pdbx_strand_id
1 'polypeptide(L)'
;GATITLGAQVTLQVLWPVSPLHKSSSEEHDNTLVMRLVAPGLRLLLLGTAVMSRYALAGLLTAIAPDYLQADVVQIVGETGKSFPAELNAVLQAAHPALLVITPAALSARQRQAHLPSTIALTQQLRDSVTDQVVQTSQTGTLEITSNNHAWNLQQPLSPGV
;
A
#
# COMPACT_ATOMS: atom_id res chain seq x y z
N GLY A 1 -0.26 16.49 8.26
CA GLY A 1 -0.32 15.12 8.82
C GLY A 1 -0.08 15.15 10.32
N ALA A 2 -0.03 13.98 10.94
CA ALA A 2 0.26 13.79 12.37
C ALA A 2 1.45 12.83 12.52
N THR A 3 2.26 13.01 13.56
CA THR A 3 3.37 12.11 13.89
C THR A 3 3.13 11.55 15.28
N ILE A 4 3.12 10.22 15.38
CA ILE A 4 2.85 9.47 16.60
C ILE A 4 4.09 8.61 16.91
N THR A 5 4.71 8.88 18.04
CA THR A 5 5.87 8.12 18.50
C THR A 5 5.41 6.83 19.17
N LEU A 6 5.92 5.69 18.71
CA LEU A 6 5.64 4.35 19.24
C LEU A 6 6.91 3.82 19.94
N GLY A 7 7.05 4.12 21.23
CA GLY A 7 8.28 3.80 21.97
C GLY A 7 9.47 4.69 21.56
N ALA A 8 10.70 4.22 21.72
CA ALA A 8 11.89 5.08 21.56
C ALA A 8 12.37 5.25 20.10
N GLN A 9 12.03 4.33 19.21
CA GLN A 9 12.68 4.21 17.90
C GLN A 9 11.70 4.07 16.73
N VAL A 10 10.41 3.90 17.00
CA VAL A 10 9.39 3.73 15.97
C VAL A 10 8.52 4.97 15.91
N THR A 11 8.27 5.43 14.69
CA THR A 11 7.40 6.59 14.44
C THR A 11 6.35 6.21 13.40
N LEU A 12 5.09 6.48 13.70
CA LEU A 12 3.98 6.37 12.77
C LEU A 12 3.56 7.77 12.31
N GLN A 13 3.63 8.03 11.02
CA GLN A 13 3.30 9.31 10.39
C GLN A 13 2.02 9.13 9.57
N VAL A 14 1.02 9.98 9.80
CA VAL A 14 -0.16 10.08 8.94
C VAL A 14 0.12 11.12 7.86
N LEU A 15 0.17 10.67 6.61
CA LEU A 15 0.48 11.52 5.45
C LEU A 15 -0.80 12.06 4.79
N TRP A 16 -1.87 11.26 4.80
CA TRP A 16 -3.13 11.58 4.15
C TRP A 16 -4.31 10.96 4.93
N PRO A 17 -5.54 11.52 4.90
CA PRO A 17 -5.96 12.75 4.21
C PRO A 17 -5.49 14.04 4.88
N VAL A 18 -5.52 15.13 4.11
CA VAL A 18 -5.43 16.49 4.64
C VAL A 18 -6.80 16.96 5.14
N SER A 19 -6.82 17.99 5.99
CA SER A 19 -8.07 18.63 6.44
C SER A 19 -8.34 19.89 5.60
N PRO A 20 -9.58 20.14 5.15
CA PRO A 20 -10.77 19.31 5.34
C PRO A 20 -10.77 18.05 4.45
N LEU A 21 -11.57 17.06 4.84
CA LEU A 21 -11.78 15.86 4.02
C LEU A 21 -12.44 16.22 2.69
N HIS A 22 -12.06 15.50 1.63
CA HIS A 22 -12.61 15.71 0.31
C HIS A 22 -14.01 15.12 0.21
N LYS A 23 -14.95 15.91 -0.31
CA LYS A 23 -16.34 15.50 -0.50
C LYS A 23 -16.55 15.04 -1.95
N SER A 24 -16.88 13.77 -2.16
CA SER A 24 -17.03 13.19 -3.50
C SER A 24 -17.95 11.97 -3.50
N SER A 25 -18.08 11.27 -4.62
CA SER A 25 -18.78 9.99 -4.70
C SER A 25 -17.92 8.79 -4.29
N SER A 26 -16.64 9.02 -4.00
CA SER A 26 -15.63 7.98 -3.69
C SER A 26 -14.82 8.39 -2.46
N GLU A 27 -15.50 8.97 -1.47
CA GLU A 27 -14.89 9.49 -0.24
C GLU A 27 -14.08 8.43 0.50
N GLU A 28 -14.48 7.16 0.40
CA GLU A 28 -13.77 6.03 0.99
C GLU A 28 -12.35 5.88 0.43
N HIS A 29 -12.16 6.03 -0.88
CA HIS A 29 -10.84 5.97 -1.51
C HIS A 29 -10.11 7.31 -1.41
N ASP A 30 -10.83 8.42 -1.63
CA ASP A 30 -10.27 9.77 -1.61
C ASP A 30 -9.73 10.16 -0.24
N ASN A 31 -10.37 9.70 0.84
CA ASN A 31 -9.99 10.01 2.22
C ASN A 31 -9.39 8.79 2.94
N THR A 32 -8.97 7.75 2.21
CA THR A 32 -8.29 6.59 2.82
C THR A 32 -7.07 7.06 3.60
N LEU A 33 -6.90 6.57 4.83
CA LEU A 33 -5.74 6.89 5.65
C LEU A 33 -4.45 6.33 5.02
N VAL A 34 -3.50 7.20 4.71
CA VAL A 34 -2.15 6.80 4.27
C VAL A 34 -1.18 7.06 5.39
N MET A 35 -0.43 6.01 5.74
CA MET A 35 0.50 6.05 6.86
C MET A 35 1.89 5.63 6.45
N ARG A 36 2.88 6.17 7.14
CA ARG A 36 4.27 5.75 7.04
C ARG A 36 4.76 5.32 8.41
N LEU A 37 5.34 4.12 8.49
CA LEU A 37 6.04 3.63 9.66
C LEU A 37 7.54 3.78 9.42
N VAL A 38 8.25 4.37 10.37
CA VAL A 38 9.71 4.49 10.35
C VAL A 38 10.27 3.82 11.60
N ALA A 39 11.17 2.87 11.39
CA ALA A 39 11.93 2.15 12.41
C ALA A 39 13.40 2.06 11.98
N PRO A 40 14.34 1.69 12.88
CA PRO A 40 15.74 1.51 12.50
C PRO A 40 15.88 0.47 11.37
N GLY A 41 16.41 0.91 10.22
CA GLY A 41 16.60 0.05 9.05
C GLY A 41 15.32 -0.35 8.30
N LEU A 42 14.16 0.25 8.61
CA LEU A 42 12.89 -0.07 7.95
C LEU A 42 11.98 1.16 7.81
N ARG A 43 11.50 1.37 6.59
CA ARG A 43 10.43 2.33 6.27
C ARG A 43 9.31 1.60 5.54
N LEU A 44 8.11 1.62 6.10
CA LEU A 44 6.90 1.09 5.48
C LEU A 44 6.01 2.25 5.03
N LEU A 45 5.49 2.20 3.81
CA LEU A 45 4.42 3.08 3.35
C LEU A 45 3.16 2.26 3.11
N LEU A 46 2.12 2.57 3.86
CA LEU A 46 0.82 1.90 3.84
C LEU A 46 -0.16 2.77 3.06
N LEU A 47 -0.30 2.50 1.76
CA LEU A 47 -1.22 3.24 0.88
C LEU A 47 -2.64 2.69 0.95
N GLY A 48 -2.81 1.42 1.31
CA GLY A 48 -4.13 0.80 1.45
C GLY A 48 -4.97 0.93 0.17
N THR A 49 -6.24 1.29 0.32
CA THR A 49 -7.19 1.52 -0.78
C THR A 49 -7.04 2.88 -1.46
N ALA A 50 -6.18 3.79 -0.97
CA ALA A 50 -5.95 5.10 -1.57
C ALA A 50 -5.41 4.97 -3.01
N VAL A 51 -4.78 3.83 -3.32
CA VAL A 51 -4.29 3.48 -4.65
C VAL A 51 -5.38 3.36 -5.71
N MET A 52 -6.66 3.32 -5.33
CA MET A 52 -7.80 3.37 -6.25
C MET A 52 -8.25 4.82 -6.54
N SER A 53 -7.79 5.81 -5.77
CA SER A 53 -8.17 7.22 -5.92
C SER A 53 -7.09 8.03 -6.62
N ARG A 54 -7.44 8.57 -7.78
CA ARG A 54 -6.63 9.58 -8.47
C ARG A 54 -6.40 10.82 -7.62
N TYR A 55 -7.42 11.25 -6.87
CA TYR A 55 -7.37 12.43 -6.02
C TYR A 55 -6.36 12.24 -4.88
N ALA A 56 -6.45 11.13 -4.15
CA ALA A 56 -5.53 10.83 -3.06
C ALA A 56 -4.09 10.71 -3.55
N LEU A 57 -3.85 10.02 -4.66
CA LEU A 57 -2.51 9.84 -5.23
C LEU A 57 -1.89 11.16 -5.71
N ALA A 58 -2.67 12.00 -6.42
CA ALA A 58 -2.22 13.33 -6.80
C ALA A 58 -1.98 14.24 -5.58
N GLY A 59 -2.83 14.11 -4.55
CA GLY A 59 -2.67 14.79 -3.26
C GLY A 59 -1.36 14.42 -2.57
N LEU A 60 -1.00 13.13 -2.53
CA LEU A 60 0.29 12.68 -1.99
C LEU A 60 1.47 13.31 -2.75
N LEU A 61 1.44 13.31 -4.07
CA LEU A 61 2.53 13.85 -4.90
C LEU A 61 2.69 15.37 -4.81
N THR A 62 1.64 16.09 -4.42
CA THR A 62 1.63 17.57 -4.39
C THR A 62 1.78 18.13 -2.99
N ALA A 63 1.16 17.51 -1.98
CA ALA A 63 1.12 18.01 -0.61
C ALA A 63 2.20 17.40 0.29
N ILE A 64 2.78 16.26 -0.09
CA ILE A 64 3.77 15.53 0.73
C ILE A 64 5.13 15.61 0.05
N ALA A 65 6.14 16.07 0.79
CA ALA A 65 7.49 16.15 0.27
C ALA A 65 8.02 14.73 -0.07
N PRO A 66 8.78 14.55 -1.18
CA PRO A 66 9.21 13.22 -1.65
C PRO A 66 9.93 12.37 -0.59
N ASP A 67 10.72 12.99 0.29
CA ASP A 67 11.45 12.29 1.36
C ASP A 67 10.53 11.57 2.36
N TYR A 68 9.28 12.03 2.49
CA TYR A 68 8.25 11.38 3.31
C TYR A 68 7.53 10.25 2.56
N LEU A 69 7.67 10.14 1.24
CA LEU A 69 7.14 9.02 0.46
C LEU A 69 8.13 7.86 0.37
N GLN A 70 9.43 8.11 0.54
CA GLN A 70 10.44 7.06 0.52
C GLN A 70 10.16 5.96 1.55
N ALA A 71 10.13 4.72 1.06
CA ALA A 71 9.89 3.53 1.84
C ALA A 71 10.60 2.31 1.25
N ASP A 72 11.04 1.39 2.11
CA ASP A 72 11.68 0.15 1.69
C ASP A 72 10.60 -0.88 1.28
N VAL A 73 9.44 -0.83 1.94
CA VAL A 73 8.25 -1.63 1.62
C VAL A 73 7.05 -0.72 1.40
N VAL A 74 6.30 -0.95 0.33
CA VAL A 74 5.01 -0.32 0.08
C VAL A 74 3.91 -1.38 0.15
N GLN A 75 2.83 -1.11 0.87
CA GLN A 75 1.63 -1.96 0.91
C GLN A 75 0.47 -1.26 0.22
N ILE A 76 -0.21 -1.99 -0.67
CA ILE A 76 -1.38 -1.52 -1.42
C ILE A 76 -2.53 -2.53 -1.33
N VAL A 77 -3.75 -2.03 -1.45
CA VAL A 77 -4.96 -2.86 -1.56
C VAL A 77 -5.55 -2.71 -2.96
N GLY A 78 -5.55 -3.81 -3.72
CA GLY A 78 -6.09 -3.84 -5.09
C GLY A 78 -7.48 -4.44 -5.16
N GLU A 79 -8.34 -3.91 -6.02
CA GLU A 79 -9.68 -4.46 -6.26
C GLU A 79 -9.72 -5.33 -7.52
N THR A 80 -10.28 -6.55 -7.42
CA THR A 80 -10.40 -7.45 -8.57
C THR A 80 -11.18 -6.81 -9.71
N GLY A 81 -10.60 -6.84 -10.91
CA GLY A 81 -11.21 -6.31 -12.12
C GLY A 81 -11.14 -4.78 -12.26
N LYS A 82 -10.48 -4.08 -11.33
CA LYS A 82 -10.19 -2.65 -11.44
C LYS A 82 -8.72 -2.43 -11.76
N SER A 83 -8.47 -1.40 -12.57
CA SER A 83 -7.11 -0.96 -12.90
C SER A 83 -6.67 0.13 -11.93
N PHE A 84 -5.37 0.15 -11.61
CA PHE A 84 -4.79 1.25 -10.84
C PHE A 84 -4.72 2.53 -11.70
N PRO A 85 -4.95 3.72 -11.12
CA PRO A 85 -4.68 5.00 -11.77
C PRO A 85 -3.19 5.15 -12.11
N ALA A 86 -2.87 5.92 -13.15
CA ALA A 86 -1.49 6.14 -13.59
C ALA A 86 -0.62 6.85 -12.52
N GLU A 87 -1.24 7.66 -11.68
CA GLU A 87 -0.59 8.37 -10.57
C GLU A 87 0.04 7.41 -9.55
N LEU A 88 -0.43 6.16 -9.45
CA LEU A 88 0.18 5.17 -8.56
C LEU A 88 1.64 4.91 -8.94
N ASN A 89 1.94 4.86 -10.24
CA ASN A 89 3.31 4.65 -10.70
C ASN A 89 4.20 5.82 -10.25
N ALA A 90 3.73 7.06 -10.31
CA ALA A 90 4.49 8.21 -9.84
C ALA A 90 4.73 8.18 -8.32
N VAL A 91 3.74 7.73 -7.53
CA VAL A 91 3.91 7.53 -6.08
C VAL A 91 4.93 6.43 -5.79
N LEU A 92 4.87 5.31 -6.51
CA LEU A 92 5.84 4.21 -6.35
C LEU A 92 7.26 4.62 -6.77
N GLN A 93 7.39 5.39 -7.85
CA GLN A 93 8.67 5.96 -8.25
C GLN A 93 9.21 6.90 -7.17
N ALA A 94 8.39 7.79 -6.59
CA ALA A 94 8.84 8.65 -5.49
C ALA A 94 9.20 7.85 -4.22
N ALA A 95 8.51 6.75 -3.97
CA ALA A 95 8.75 5.88 -2.82
C ALA A 95 10.02 5.02 -2.96
N HIS A 96 10.41 4.67 -4.18
CA HIS A 96 11.51 3.76 -4.51
C HIS A 96 11.53 2.46 -3.69
N PRO A 97 10.42 1.69 -3.65
CA PRO A 97 10.37 0.48 -2.83
C PRO A 97 11.29 -0.62 -3.35
N ALA A 98 11.89 -1.36 -2.43
CA ALA A 98 12.48 -2.66 -2.72
C ALA A 98 11.37 -3.73 -2.80
N LEU A 99 10.37 -3.67 -1.92
CA LEU A 99 9.27 -4.62 -1.86
C LEU A 99 7.91 -3.94 -2.02
N LEU A 100 7.09 -4.45 -2.93
CA LEU A 100 5.67 -4.10 -3.05
C LEU A 100 4.80 -5.28 -2.59
N VAL A 101 4.00 -5.03 -1.55
CA VAL A 101 3.01 -5.99 -1.01
C VAL A 101 1.63 -5.60 -1.49
N ILE A 102 0.94 -6.53 -2.16
CA ILE A 102 -0.39 -6.33 -2.73
C ILE A 102 -1.37 -7.23 -2.00
N THR A 103 -2.28 -6.62 -1.26
CA THR A 103 -3.38 -7.34 -0.62
C THR A 103 -4.64 -7.20 -1.47
N PRO A 104 -5.25 -8.30 -1.93
CA PRO A 104 -6.53 -8.22 -2.60
C PRO A 104 -7.62 -7.71 -1.66
N ALA A 105 -8.46 -6.80 -2.15
CA ALA A 105 -9.70 -6.42 -1.47
C ALA A 105 -10.68 -7.61 -1.41
N ALA A 106 -11.62 -7.55 -0.48
CA ALA A 106 -12.69 -8.53 -0.39
C ALA A 106 -13.55 -8.53 -1.67
N LEU A 107 -13.92 -9.71 -2.14
CA LEU A 107 -14.81 -9.85 -3.29
C LEU A 107 -16.26 -9.50 -2.90
N SER A 108 -16.91 -8.67 -3.72
CA SER A 108 -18.35 -8.43 -3.60
C SER A 108 -19.15 -9.73 -3.77
N ALA A 109 -20.39 -9.77 -3.28
CA ALA A 109 -21.26 -10.95 -3.44
C ALA A 109 -21.42 -11.35 -4.91
N ARG A 110 -21.54 -10.37 -5.80
CA ARG A 110 -21.64 -10.58 -7.25
C ARG A 110 -20.35 -11.18 -7.83
N GLN A 111 -19.18 -10.68 -7.44
CA GLN A 111 -17.90 -11.21 -7.92
C GLN A 111 -17.65 -12.63 -7.40
N ARG A 112 -18.07 -12.93 -6.16
CA ARG A 112 -18.03 -14.29 -5.60
C ARG A 112 -18.93 -15.24 -6.37
N GLN A 113 -20.17 -14.83 -6.67
CA GLN A 113 -21.10 -15.63 -7.50
C GLN A 113 -20.56 -15.85 -8.93
N ALA A 114 -19.86 -14.86 -9.48
CA ALA A 114 -19.20 -14.96 -10.77
C ALA A 114 -17.85 -15.73 -10.73
N HIS A 115 -17.45 -16.28 -9.59
CA HIS A 115 -16.20 -17.04 -9.41
C HIS A 115 -14.95 -16.27 -9.88
N LEU A 116 -14.94 -14.95 -9.71
CA LEU A 116 -13.79 -14.14 -10.09
C LEU A 116 -12.61 -14.40 -9.15
N PRO A 117 -11.37 -14.43 -9.69
CA PRO A 117 -10.18 -14.64 -8.87
C PRO A 117 -9.91 -13.41 -7.98
N SER A 118 -9.39 -13.64 -6.78
CA SER A 118 -8.90 -12.56 -5.90
C SER A 118 -7.52 -12.03 -6.32
N THR A 119 -6.84 -12.66 -7.29
CA THR A 119 -5.54 -12.18 -7.78
C THR A 119 -5.68 -10.86 -8.53
N ILE A 120 -4.80 -9.91 -8.25
CA ILE A 120 -4.80 -8.60 -8.91
C ILE A 120 -3.89 -8.64 -10.13
N ALA A 121 -4.41 -8.30 -11.30
CA ALA A 121 -3.60 -8.22 -12.51
C ALA A 121 -2.61 -7.06 -12.39
N LEU A 122 -1.32 -7.33 -12.66
CA LEU A 122 -0.26 -6.33 -12.59
C LEU A 122 0.14 -5.90 -13.99
N THR A 123 0.23 -4.58 -14.21
CA THR A 123 0.79 -4.02 -15.44
C THR A 123 2.32 -4.07 -15.37
N GLN A 124 2.98 -4.07 -16.54
CA GLN A 124 4.44 -4.02 -16.60
C GLN A 124 4.99 -2.75 -15.94
N GLN A 125 4.35 -1.61 -16.19
CA GLN A 125 4.73 -0.32 -15.58
C GLN A 125 4.73 -0.35 -14.04
N LEU A 126 3.77 -1.06 -13.44
CA LEU A 126 3.73 -1.20 -11.99
C LEU A 126 4.91 -2.04 -11.48
N ARG A 127 5.27 -3.11 -12.20
CA ARG A 127 6.43 -3.95 -11.89
C ARG A 127 7.75 -3.17 -12.04
N ASP A 128 7.85 -2.36 -13.08
CA ASP A 128 9.04 -1.52 -13.34
C ASP A 128 9.22 -0.40 -12.30
N SER A 129 8.19 -0.13 -11.50
CA SER A 129 8.24 0.87 -10.42
C SER A 129 8.70 0.31 -9.07
N VAL A 130 9.14 -0.96 -9.05
CA VAL A 130 9.62 -1.66 -7.86
C VAL A 130 11.00 -2.22 -8.14
N THR A 131 11.91 -2.04 -7.20
CA THR A 131 13.34 -2.31 -7.44
C THR A 131 13.67 -3.80 -7.42
N ASP A 132 12.98 -4.58 -6.59
CA ASP A 132 13.38 -5.96 -6.30
C ASP A 132 12.19 -6.93 -6.42
N GLN A 133 11.18 -6.80 -5.54
CA GLN A 133 10.15 -7.83 -5.41
C GLN A 133 8.72 -7.29 -5.37
N VAL A 134 7.81 -7.98 -6.06
CA VAL A 134 6.35 -7.79 -5.94
C VAL A 134 5.72 -9.07 -5.41
N VAL A 135 4.96 -8.96 -4.32
CA VAL A 135 4.28 -10.09 -3.66
C VAL A 135 2.79 -9.81 -3.57
N GLN A 136 1.97 -10.81 -3.90
CA GLN A 136 0.52 -10.76 -3.67
C GLN A 136 0.15 -11.70 -2.53
N THR A 137 -0.71 -11.23 -1.63
CA THR A 137 -1.08 -11.95 -0.40
C THR A 137 -2.50 -12.49 -0.48
N SER A 138 -2.88 -13.27 0.52
CA SER A 138 -4.30 -13.57 0.78
C SER A 138 -5.07 -12.31 1.20
N GLN A 139 -6.41 -12.37 1.13
CA GLN A 139 -7.30 -11.29 1.58
C GLN A 139 -7.23 -11.05 3.10
N THR A 140 -6.93 -12.11 3.87
CA THR A 140 -6.79 -12.08 5.33
C THR A 140 -5.60 -12.95 5.75
N GLY A 141 -4.94 -12.57 6.84
CA GLY A 141 -3.82 -13.31 7.42
C GLY A 141 -2.76 -12.39 8.01
N THR A 142 -1.77 -13.02 8.62
CA THR A 142 -0.56 -12.32 9.09
C THR A 142 0.49 -12.35 7.99
N LEU A 143 1.23 -11.26 7.86
CA LEU A 143 2.43 -11.19 7.02
C LEU A 143 3.60 -10.92 7.94
N GLU A 144 4.58 -11.80 7.91
CA GLU A 144 5.85 -11.60 8.57
C GLU A 144 6.88 -11.20 7.52
N ILE A 145 7.49 -10.03 7.73
CA ILE A 145 8.51 -9.49 6.85
C ILE A 145 9.82 -9.52 7.63
N THR A 146 10.79 -10.24 7.08
CA THR A 146 12.15 -10.30 7.59
C THR A 146 13.09 -9.78 6.51
N SER A 147 14.22 -9.20 6.92
CA SER A 147 15.29 -8.82 5.98
C SER A 147 16.61 -9.44 6.39
N ASN A 148 17.46 -9.63 5.40
CA ASN A 148 18.89 -9.85 5.58
C ASN A 148 19.66 -8.85 4.70
N ASN A 149 20.98 -8.98 4.66
CA ASN A 149 21.85 -8.08 3.87
C ASN A 149 21.65 -8.15 2.34
N HIS A 150 20.78 -9.05 1.84
CA HIS A 150 20.63 -9.31 0.41
C HIS A 150 19.19 -9.20 -0.11
N ALA A 151 18.16 -9.48 0.71
CA ALA A 151 16.77 -9.48 0.27
C ALA A 151 15.77 -9.36 1.43
N TRP A 152 14.53 -8.97 1.07
CA TRP A 152 13.35 -9.14 1.91
C TRP A 152 12.80 -10.56 1.77
N ASN A 153 12.43 -11.18 2.90
CA ASN A 153 11.76 -12.46 2.93
C ASN A 153 10.39 -12.29 3.59
N LEU A 154 9.36 -12.73 2.89
CA LEU A 154 7.98 -12.59 3.30
C LEU A 154 7.40 -13.98 3.57
N GLN A 155 7.03 -14.21 4.81
CA GLN A 155 6.38 -15.43 5.27
C GLN A 155 4.93 -15.11 5.59
N GLN A 156 4.01 -15.96 5.12
CA GLN A 156 2.67 -16.02 5.68
C GLN A 156 2.70 -17.10 6.75
N PRO A 157 2.64 -16.75 8.05
CA PRO A 157 2.51 -17.75 9.09
C PRO A 157 1.26 -18.58 8.79
N LEU A 158 1.39 -19.91 8.84
CA LEU A 158 0.23 -20.80 8.75
C LEU A 158 -0.76 -20.37 9.82
N SER A 159 -2.01 -20.11 9.42
CA SER A 159 -3.09 -19.89 10.38
C SER A 159 -3.07 -21.03 11.40
N PRO A 160 -3.05 -20.77 12.72
CA PRO A 160 -3.29 -21.84 13.67
C PRO A 160 -4.66 -22.43 13.32
N GLY A 161 -4.66 -23.71 12.96
CA GLY A 161 -5.82 -24.40 12.41
C GLY A 161 -7.04 -24.22 13.30
N VAL A 162 -8.16 -23.86 12.68
CA VAL A 162 -9.51 -24.03 13.22
C VAL A 162 -10.18 -25.12 12.40
#